data_AF-A0A822G8Z0-F1
#
_entry.id   AF-A0A822G8Z0-F1
#
_cell.length_a   1.000
_cell.length_b   1.000
_cell.length_c   1.000
_cell.angle_alpha   90.00
_cell.angle_beta   90.00
_cell.angle_gamma   90.00
#
_symmetry.space_group_name_H-M   'P 1'
#
loop_
_entity.id
_entity.type
_entity.pdbx_description
1 polymer ?
#
loop_
_entity_poly.entity_id
_entity_poly.type
_entity_poly.pdbx_seq_one_letter_code
_entity_poly.pdbx_strand_id
1 'polypeptide(L)'
;TPSHQRYWDDQSKVPFLFNPSTGLWITYDDVQSIDIKNNYIKQNNLGGGFFWELSSDRQAELIGLTYNALNNGVEPSPTTTSASSSNSSTTINSVTTTTQSSTQGIIRQWQTNYAYSVNDLVMYQGRIYKCLQAHRSSPNTKPSKTPTLWLRM
;
A
#
# COMPACT_ATOMS: atom_id res chain seq x y z
N THR A 1 17.11 -18.00 -16.32
CA THR A 1 15.88 -17.56 -17.01
C THR A 1 15.63 -16.11 -16.64
N PRO A 2 15.40 -15.19 -17.59
CA PRO A 2 15.15 -13.81 -17.24
C PRO A 2 13.78 -13.69 -16.57
N SER A 3 13.76 -12.95 -15.46
CA SER A 3 12.55 -12.61 -14.74
C SER A 3 11.77 -11.51 -15.47
N HIS A 4 10.45 -11.50 -15.29
CA HIS A 4 9.64 -10.33 -15.67
C HIS A 4 10.08 -9.12 -14.84
N GLN A 5 10.36 -7.98 -15.48
CA GLN A 5 10.72 -6.74 -14.80
C GLN A 5 9.59 -5.73 -14.92
N ARG A 6 9.24 -5.06 -13.81
CA ARG A 6 8.23 -3.99 -13.77
C ARG A 6 8.83 -2.67 -14.26
N TYR A 7 8.08 -2.01 -15.13
CA TYR A 7 8.31 -0.67 -15.63
C TYR A 7 7.07 0.20 -15.38
N TRP A 8 7.21 1.52 -15.55
CA TRP A 8 6.13 2.49 -15.40
C TRP A 8 6.06 3.34 -16.66
N ASP A 9 4.86 3.47 -17.24
CA ASP A 9 4.61 4.47 -18.28
C ASP A 9 4.05 5.74 -17.63
N ASP A 10 4.85 6.81 -17.69
CA ASP A 10 4.47 8.08 -17.07
C ASP A 10 3.42 8.86 -17.90
N GLN A 11 3.17 8.49 -19.16
CA GLN A 11 2.13 9.12 -19.94
C GLN A 11 0.75 8.54 -19.60
N SER A 12 0.60 7.21 -19.64
CA SER A 12 -0.66 6.53 -19.31
C SER A 12 -0.88 6.32 -17.81
N LYS A 13 0.17 6.51 -17.00
CA LYS A 13 0.16 6.30 -15.55
C LYS A 13 -0.22 4.86 -15.16
N VAL A 14 0.34 3.88 -15.86
CA VAL A 14 0.16 2.44 -15.57
C VAL A 14 1.49 1.69 -15.53
N PRO A 15 1.59 0.60 -14.75
CA PRO A 15 2.71 -0.30 -14.80
C PRO A 15 2.61 -1.27 -15.99
N PHE A 16 3.76 -1.83 -16.37
CA PHE A 16 3.81 -3.00 -17.24
C PHE A 16 4.98 -3.91 -16.85
N LEU A 17 4.85 -5.21 -17.11
CA LEU A 17 5.94 -6.17 -17.02
C LEU A 17 6.48 -6.45 -18.42
N PHE A 18 7.82 -6.47 -18.54
CA PHE A 18 8.49 -6.89 -19.78
C PHE A 18 9.53 -7.96 -19.50
N ASN A 19 9.56 -8.99 -20.36
CA ASN A 19 10.61 -10.00 -20.41
C ASN A 19 11.33 -9.94 -21.78
N PRO A 20 12.60 -9.50 -21.83
CA PRO A 20 13.30 -9.29 -23.09
C PRO A 20 13.65 -10.59 -23.84
N SER A 21 13.72 -11.73 -23.16
CA SER A 21 14.07 -12.99 -23.85
C SER A 21 12.86 -13.72 -24.43
N THR A 22 11.66 -13.49 -23.89
CA THR A 22 10.43 -14.04 -24.46
C THR A 22 9.69 -13.04 -25.33
N GLY A 23 10.00 -11.74 -25.20
CA GLY A 23 9.25 -10.67 -25.84
C GLY A 23 7.87 -10.43 -25.21
N LEU A 24 7.57 -11.04 -24.06
CA LEU A 24 6.26 -10.91 -23.42
C LEU A 24 6.10 -9.56 -22.71
N TRP A 25 5.01 -8.87 -23.03
CA TRP A 25 4.58 -7.61 -22.43
C TRP A 25 3.23 -7.81 -21.73
N ILE A 26 3.10 -7.39 -20.48
CA ILE A 26 1.87 -7.49 -19.69
C ILE A 26 1.57 -6.13 -19.07
N THR A 27 0.48 -5.48 -19.50
CA THR A 27 -0.03 -4.24 -18.90
C THR A 27 -1.07 -4.58 -17.82
N TYR A 28 -1.07 -3.87 -16.71
CA TYR A 28 -1.99 -4.14 -15.61
C TYR A 28 -2.18 -2.91 -14.73
N ASP A 29 -3.01 -3.02 -13.69
CA ASP A 29 -3.17 -2.02 -12.64
C ASP A 29 -2.54 -2.50 -11.33
N ASP A 30 -1.93 -1.59 -10.59
CA ASP A 30 -1.47 -1.82 -9.23
C ASP A 30 -1.92 -0.70 -8.28
N VAL A 31 -1.46 -0.75 -7.04
CA VAL A 31 -1.78 0.26 -6.01
C VAL A 31 -1.47 1.68 -6.48
N GLN A 32 -0.39 1.89 -7.24
CA GLN A 32 0.01 3.22 -7.71
C GLN A 32 -0.95 3.75 -8.77
N SER A 33 -1.28 2.95 -9.79
CA SER A 33 -2.19 3.38 -10.86
C SER A 33 -3.65 3.52 -10.38
N ILE A 34 -4.10 2.67 -9.46
CA ILE A 34 -5.43 2.77 -8.85
C ILE A 34 -5.56 4.01 -7.98
N ASP A 35 -4.54 4.38 -7.21
CA ASP A 35 -4.58 5.63 -6.43
C ASP A 35 -4.70 6.88 -7.33
N ILE A 36 -3.95 6.91 -8.45
CA ILE A 36 -4.06 7.98 -9.45
C ILE A 36 -5.48 8.05 -10.03
N LYS A 37 -6.08 6.90 -10.38
CA LYS A 37 -7.47 6.84 -10.88
C LYS A 37 -8.48 7.30 -9.84
N ASN A 38 -8.30 6.93 -8.57
CA ASN A 38 -9.16 7.41 -7.48
C ASN A 38 -9.05 8.93 -7.28
N ASN A 39 -7.85 9.48 -7.40
CA ASN A 39 -7.64 10.93 -7.38
C ASN A 39 -8.34 11.61 -8.57
N TYR A 40 -8.28 11.03 -9.76
CA TYR A 40 -9.01 11.52 -10.92
C TYR A 40 -10.54 11.51 -10.71
N ILE A 41 -11.09 10.42 -10.16
CA ILE A 41 -12.53 10.31 -9.83
C ILE A 41 -12.95 11.46 -8.90
N LYS A 42 -12.19 11.72 -7.83
CA LYS A 42 -12.48 12.80 -6.88
C LYS A 42 -12.37 14.18 -7.52
N GLN A 43 -11.29 14.44 -8.26
CA GLN A 43 -11.02 15.76 -8.88
C GLN A 43 -12.09 16.14 -9.91
N ASN A 44 -12.65 15.15 -10.59
CA ASN A 44 -13.66 15.36 -11.62
C ASN A 44 -15.09 15.11 -11.13
N ASN A 45 -15.29 14.94 -9.81
CA ASN A 45 -16.59 14.69 -9.19
C ASN A 45 -17.38 13.56 -9.88
N LEU A 46 -16.70 12.46 -10.23
CA LEU A 46 -17.30 11.29 -10.87
C LEU A 46 -17.96 10.38 -9.83
N GLY A 47 -18.97 9.62 -10.24
CA GLY A 47 -19.77 8.78 -9.33
C GLY A 47 -19.06 7.57 -8.73
N GLY A 48 -17.88 7.18 -9.23
CA GLY A 48 -17.11 6.05 -8.73
C GLY A 48 -16.29 5.35 -9.82
N GLY A 49 -15.80 4.15 -9.50
CA GLY A 49 -15.07 3.28 -10.41
C GLY A 49 -15.68 1.89 -10.48
N PHE A 50 -15.55 1.24 -11.65
CA PHE A 50 -15.87 -0.17 -11.85
C PHE A 50 -14.57 -0.93 -12.09
N PHE A 51 -14.52 -2.19 -11.65
CA PHE A 51 -13.39 -3.07 -11.87
C PHE A 51 -13.87 -4.47 -12.23
N TRP A 52 -13.02 -5.22 -12.94
CA TRP A 52 -13.25 -6.61 -13.29
C TRP A 52 -11.96 -7.40 -13.10
N GLU A 53 -11.91 -8.54 -12.40
CA GLU A 53 -12.96 -9.14 -11.56
C GLU A 53 -12.50 -9.32 -10.10
N LEU A 54 -13.46 -9.53 -9.19
CA LEU A 54 -13.21 -9.62 -7.76
C LEU A 54 -12.24 -10.75 -7.38
N SER A 55 -12.32 -11.91 -8.06
CA SER A 55 -11.47 -13.07 -7.77
C SER A 55 -9.97 -12.81 -8.06
N SER A 56 -9.68 -11.86 -8.95
CA SER A 56 -8.33 -11.53 -9.39
C SER A 56 -7.67 -10.46 -8.53
N ASP A 57 -8.39 -9.94 -7.52
CA ASP A 57 -7.85 -9.01 -6.54
C ASP A 57 -7.42 -9.76 -5.27
N ARG A 58 -6.12 -10.06 -5.20
CA ARG A 58 -5.53 -10.79 -4.08
C ARG A 58 -5.71 -9.99 -2.79
N GLN A 59 -6.47 -10.53 -1.85
CA GLN A 59 -6.76 -9.93 -0.54
C GLN A 59 -7.53 -8.59 -0.65
N ALA A 60 -8.27 -8.38 -1.74
CA ALA A 60 -9.03 -7.15 -1.97
C ALA A 60 -8.18 -5.87 -1.88
N GLU A 61 -6.92 -5.93 -2.30
CA GLU A 61 -5.96 -4.83 -2.19
C GLU A 61 -6.39 -3.62 -3.02
N LEU A 62 -6.77 -3.83 -4.28
CA LEU A 62 -7.10 -2.75 -5.21
C LEU A 62 -8.52 -2.22 -5.01
N ILE A 63 -9.49 -3.10 -4.78
CA ILE A 63 -10.87 -2.70 -4.48
C ILE A 63 -10.96 -2.05 -3.09
N GLY A 64 -10.22 -2.56 -2.12
CA GLY A 64 -10.11 -1.98 -0.78
C GLY A 64 -9.49 -0.58 -0.82
N LEU A 65 -8.46 -0.37 -1.66
CA LEU A 65 -7.88 0.96 -1.89
C LEU A 65 -8.91 1.94 -2.44
N THR A 66 -9.68 1.51 -3.45
CA THR A 66 -10.75 2.33 -4.06
C THR A 66 -11.84 2.68 -3.07
N TYR A 67 -12.33 1.69 -2.32
CA TYR A 67 -13.32 1.89 -1.26
C TYR A 67 -12.83 2.92 -0.24
N ASN A 68 -11.61 2.76 0.27
CA ASN A 68 -11.04 3.65 1.28
C ASN A 68 -10.82 5.08 0.77
N ALA A 69 -10.49 5.22 -0.51
CA ALA A 69 -10.26 6.51 -1.15
C ALA A 69 -11.57 7.29 -1.36
N LEU A 70 -12.65 6.60 -1.75
CA LEU A 70 -13.92 7.23 -2.12
C LEU A 70 -14.88 7.42 -0.93
N ASN A 71 -14.80 6.58 0.12
CA ASN A 71 -15.70 6.63 1.28
C ASN A 71 -15.15 7.39 2.50
N ASN A 72 -14.29 8.39 2.29
CA ASN A 72 -13.67 9.20 3.36
C ASN A 72 -12.96 8.38 4.46
N GLY A 73 -12.61 7.12 4.19
CA GLY A 73 -11.92 6.25 5.14
C GLY A 73 -12.76 5.69 6.29
N VAL A 74 -14.09 5.64 6.16
CA VAL A 74 -14.96 4.84 7.03
C VAL A 74 -14.93 3.40 6.51
N GLU A 75 -14.29 2.51 7.25
CA GLU A 75 -14.26 1.07 6.96
C GLU A 75 -15.68 0.47 7.15
N PRO A 76 -16.16 -0.45 6.29
CA PRO A 76 -17.37 -1.19 6.60
C PRO A 76 -16.99 -2.21 7.67
N SER A 77 -17.53 -2.02 8.88
CA SER A 77 -17.41 -3.01 9.95
C SER A 77 -17.82 -4.38 9.41
N PRO A 78 -17.01 -5.43 9.55
CA PRO A 78 -17.45 -6.78 9.24
C PRO A 78 -18.49 -7.20 10.28
N THR A 79 -19.77 -7.27 9.89
CA THR A 79 -20.74 -8.08 10.61
C THR A 79 -20.51 -9.52 10.18
N THR A 80 -19.68 -10.25 10.91
CA THR A 80 -19.57 -11.70 10.78
C THR A 80 -20.02 -12.34 12.08
N THR A 81 -21.26 -12.81 12.08
CA THR A 81 -21.74 -13.81 13.03
C THR A 81 -20.94 -15.10 12.85
N SER A 82 -20.50 -15.65 13.97
CA SER A 82 -19.60 -16.79 14.17
C SER A 82 -19.86 -18.05 13.35
N ALA A 83 -18.77 -18.71 12.94
CA ALA A 83 -18.64 -20.17 12.99
C ALA A 83 -17.19 -20.56 13.35
N SER A 84 -17.06 -21.48 14.30
CA SER A 84 -15.85 -21.82 15.07
C SER A 84 -15.01 -22.94 14.44
N SER A 85 -13.80 -23.11 15.00
CA SER A 85 -12.84 -24.25 14.99
C SER A 85 -11.64 -24.04 14.04
N SER A 86 -10.38 -24.19 14.44
CA SER A 86 -9.76 -24.84 15.61
C SER A 86 -8.32 -24.34 15.84
N ASN A 87 -7.90 -24.41 17.11
CA ASN A 87 -6.56 -24.10 17.62
C ASN A 87 -5.43 -24.89 16.93
N SER A 88 -4.29 -24.22 16.71
CA SER A 88 -2.97 -24.73 17.10
C SER A 88 -1.93 -23.61 17.10
N SER A 89 -1.43 -23.29 18.30
CA SER A 89 -0.27 -22.44 18.57
C SER A 89 1.02 -23.22 18.31
N THR A 90 2.01 -22.63 17.63
CA THR A 90 3.43 -22.91 17.92
C THR A 90 4.32 -21.71 17.55
N THR A 91 4.73 -20.97 18.59
CA THR A 91 6.09 -20.51 18.93
C THR A 91 7.06 -19.95 17.87
N ILE A 92 7.18 -18.61 17.91
CA ILE A 92 8.37 -17.72 17.89
C ILE A 92 9.75 -18.31 17.54
N ASN A 93 10.44 -17.69 16.57
CA ASN A 93 11.84 -17.28 16.75
C ASN A 93 12.25 -16.09 15.86
N SER A 94 12.87 -15.13 16.56
CA SER A 94 13.35 -13.82 16.15
C SER A 94 14.55 -13.88 15.19
N VAL A 95 14.66 -12.93 14.26
CA VAL A 95 15.97 -12.48 13.76
C VAL A 95 16.05 -10.95 13.85
N THR A 96 17.02 -10.54 14.64
CA THR A 96 17.41 -9.18 15.00
C THR A 96 18.40 -8.63 13.95
N THR A 97 18.17 -7.38 13.52
CA THR A 97 19.15 -6.31 13.18
C THR A 97 20.34 -6.60 12.25
N THR A 98 20.49 -5.83 11.16
CA THR A 98 21.67 -4.97 10.83
C THR A 98 21.35 -3.99 9.67
N THR A 99 21.33 -2.70 10.02
CA THR A 99 21.87 -1.45 9.41
C THR A 99 21.96 -1.19 7.88
N GLN A 100 21.73 0.09 7.54
CA GLN A 100 22.06 0.90 6.33
C GLN A 100 20.94 1.00 5.27
N SER A 101 20.21 2.13 5.21
CA SER A 101 20.55 3.46 4.64
C SER A 101 20.17 3.56 3.16
N SER A 102 19.17 4.43 2.92
CA SER A 102 18.77 5.11 1.68
C SER A 102 18.80 4.33 0.36
N THR A 103 17.65 4.25 -0.33
CA THR A 103 17.38 4.87 -1.65
C THR A 103 15.92 4.57 -2.03
N GLN A 104 15.29 5.55 -2.66
CA GLN A 104 13.92 5.63 -3.16
C GLN A 104 13.22 4.30 -3.49
N GLY A 105 11.99 4.14 -3.00
CA GLY A 105 10.98 3.30 -3.64
C GLY A 105 10.43 2.11 -2.85
N ILE A 106 10.98 1.79 -1.66
CA ILE A 106 10.41 0.70 -0.83
C ILE A 106 9.52 1.29 0.25
N ILE A 107 8.20 1.16 0.07
CA ILE A 107 7.20 1.48 1.10
C ILE A 107 7.22 0.37 2.15
N ARG A 108 7.58 0.70 3.40
CA ARG A 108 7.65 -0.27 4.51
C ARG A 108 6.40 -0.18 5.39
N GLN A 109 5.95 -1.28 5.99
CA GLN A 109 4.92 -1.20 7.04
C GLN A 109 5.44 -0.34 8.21
N TRP A 110 4.58 0.52 8.77
CA TRP A 110 4.95 1.36 9.90
C TRP A 110 5.23 0.49 11.12
N GLN A 111 6.42 0.68 11.68
CA GLN A 111 6.90 0.05 12.90
C GLN A 111 7.06 1.10 14.01
N THR A 112 6.85 0.66 15.25
CA THR A 112 7.18 1.40 16.49
C THR A 112 8.67 1.25 16.83
N ASN A 113 9.24 2.22 17.55
CA ASN A 113 10.66 2.29 17.91
C ASN A 113 11.62 2.26 16.69
N TYR A 114 11.13 2.69 15.53
CA TYR A 114 11.92 2.78 14.30
C TYR A 114 12.28 4.25 14.02
N ALA A 115 13.51 4.49 13.57
CA ALA A 115 13.96 5.84 13.21
C ALA A 115 13.63 6.14 11.75
N TYR A 116 12.71 7.06 11.51
CA TYR A 116 12.33 7.51 10.18
C TYR A 116 13.05 8.80 9.82
N SER A 117 13.46 8.89 8.55
CA SER A 117 14.03 10.08 7.94
C SER A 117 12.94 10.87 7.20
N VAL A 118 13.17 12.17 6.98
CA VAL A 118 12.27 12.98 6.14
C VAL A 118 12.17 12.35 4.75
N ASN A 119 10.95 12.33 4.21
CA ASN A 119 10.55 11.69 2.95
C ASN A 119 10.48 10.15 2.94
N ASP A 120 10.72 9.46 4.06
CA ASP A 120 10.43 8.03 4.14
C ASP A 120 8.94 7.76 3.88
N LEU A 121 8.65 6.75 3.08
CA LEU A 121 7.29 6.29 2.78
C LEU A 121 6.98 5.05 3.60
N VAL A 122 5.90 5.13 4.38
CA VAL A 122 5.44 4.02 5.23
C VAL A 122 3.98 3.70 4.96
N MET A 123 3.63 2.43 5.07
CA MET A 123 2.26 1.95 5.03
C MET A 123 1.75 1.80 6.47
N TYR A 124 0.65 2.46 6.81
CA TYR A 124 -0.01 2.33 8.11
C TYR A 124 -1.52 2.26 7.91
N GLN A 125 -2.14 1.20 8.40
CA GLN A 125 -3.59 0.95 8.23
C GLN A 125 -4.02 1.04 6.75
N GLY A 126 -3.22 0.46 5.85
CA GLY A 126 -3.49 0.45 4.40
C GLY A 126 -3.30 1.80 3.69
N ARG A 127 -2.76 2.82 4.36
CA ARG A 127 -2.51 4.14 3.76
C ARG A 127 -1.01 4.44 3.74
N ILE A 128 -0.58 5.12 2.68
CA ILE A 128 0.81 5.57 2.54
C ILE A 128 0.96 6.93 3.23
N TYR A 129 2.00 7.05 4.03
CA TYR A 129 2.37 8.29 4.68
C TYR A 129 3.82 8.62 4.38
N LYS A 130 4.07 9.90 4.07
CA LYS A 130 5.39 10.48 3.93
C LYS A 130 5.81 11.12 5.24
N CYS A 131 6.97 10.74 5.75
CA CYS A 131 7.57 11.36 6.93
C CYS A 131 7.94 12.82 6.61
N LEU A 132 7.45 13.77 7.42
CA LEU A 132 7.72 15.20 7.25
C LEU A 132 8.91 15.68 8.09
N GLN A 133 9.15 15.05 9.24
CA GLN A 133 10.21 15.40 10.17
C GLN A 133 10.88 14.13 10.68
N ALA A 134 12.21 14.08 10.65
CA ALA A 134 12.94 12.91 11.12
C ALA A 134 12.69 12.68 12.62
N HIS A 135 12.32 11.46 13.00
CA HIS A 135 12.00 11.12 14.39
C HIS A 135 12.09 9.61 14.63
N ARG A 136 12.07 9.21 15.90
CA ARG A 136 11.88 7.80 16.30
C ARG A 136 10.42 7.56 16.65
N SER A 137 9.78 6.59 16.00
CA SER A 137 8.36 6.33 16.18
C SER A 137 8.03 5.72 17.54
N SER A 138 6.84 6.03 18.04
CA SER A 138 6.24 5.45 19.23
C SER A 138 4.74 5.21 18.98
N PRO A 139 4.03 4.45 19.85
CA PRO A 139 2.58 4.26 19.72
C PRO A 139 1.77 5.56 19.68
N ASN A 140 2.30 6.65 20.26
CA ASN A 140 1.66 7.97 20.28
C ASN A 140 1.93 8.79 19.02
N THR A 141 2.97 8.45 18.25
CA THR A 141 3.35 9.15 17.00
C THR A 141 2.98 8.34 15.77
N LYS A 142 1.80 7.69 15.81
CA LYS A 142 1.27 6.95 14.67
C LYS A 142 0.83 7.89 13.53
N PRO A 143 0.95 7.48 12.26
CA PRO A 143 0.66 8.34 11.12
C PRO A 143 -0.77 8.91 11.11
N SER A 144 -1.74 8.17 11.63
CA SER A 144 -3.13 8.64 11.70
C SER A 144 -3.43 9.64 12.82
N LYS A 145 -2.51 9.89 13.76
CA LYS A 145 -2.72 10.79 14.91
C LYS A 145 -1.72 11.95 14.99
N THR A 146 -0.73 12.00 14.11
CA THR A 146 0.34 13.02 14.15
C THR A 146 0.61 13.64 12.78
N PRO A 147 -0.29 14.51 12.27
CA PRO A 147 -0.19 15.10 10.94
C PRO A 147 1.01 16.05 10.77
N THR A 148 1.62 16.50 11.87
CA THR A 148 2.85 17.30 11.85
C THR A 148 4.10 16.48 11.52
N LEU A 149 4.06 15.17 11.78
CA LEU A 149 5.15 14.23 11.52
C LEU A 149 4.92 13.43 10.23
N TRP A 150 3.67 13.28 9.81
CA TRP A 150 3.27 12.42 8.70
C TRP A 150 2.29 13.12 7.77
N LEU A 151 2.64 13.19 6.48
CA LEU A 151 1.74 13.61 5.42
C LEU A 151 1.10 12.36 4.80
N ARG A 152 -0.23 12.31 4.79
CA ARG A 152 -0.94 11.30 4.00
C ARG A 152 -0.71 11.60 2.52
N MET A 153 -0.24 10.61 1.78
CA MET A 153 -0.10 10.66 0.32
C MET A 153 -1.42 10.23 -0.34
#